data_AF-A0A2E7K0E6-F1
#
_entry.id   AF-A0A2E7K0E6-F1
#
_cell.length_a   1.000
_cell.length_b   1.000
_cell.length_c   1.000
_cell.angle_alpha   90.00
_cell.angle_beta   90.00
_cell.angle_gamma   90.00
#
_symmetry.space_group_name_H-M   'P 1'
#
loop_
_entity.id
_entity.type
_entity.pdbx_description
1 polymer ?
#
loop_
_entity_poly.entity_id
_entity_poly.type
_entity_poly.pdbx_seq_one_letter_code
_entity_poly.pdbx_strand_id
1 'polypeptide(L)'
;MKKIALIILLACSVAACRPASLYMVGPSGPAEYQLGWEDGCDTGLSAQGGTVHKLMFGFKKRPEMGNNELYKQAWNEGFTYCRFAMAREGGDLF
;
A
#
# COMPACT_ATOMS: atom_id res chain seq x y z
N MET A 1 3.00 -32.60 6.13
CA MET A 1 1.92 -31.62 6.39
C MET A 1 2.39 -30.44 7.25
N LYS A 2 3.01 -30.61 8.43
CA LYS A 2 3.56 -29.49 9.24
C LYS A 2 4.51 -28.55 8.48
N LYS A 3 5.42 -29.09 7.67
CA LYS A 3 6.37 -28.28 6.86
C LYS A 3 5.66 -27.48 5.76
N ILE A 4 4.63 -28.05 5.13
CA ILE A 4 3.82 -27.37 4.11
C ILE A 4 3.00 -26.24 4.75
N ALA A 5 2.39 -26.49 5.92
CA ALA A 5 1.69 -25.46 6.68
C ALA A 5 2.61 -24.30 7.10
N LEU A 6 3.84 -24.58 7.50
CA LEU A 6 4.86 -23.55 7.79
C LEU A 6 5.24 -22.73 6.57
N ILE A 7 5.39 -23.36 5.40
CA ILE A 7 5.71 -22.66 4.15
C ILE A 7 4.54 -21.76 3.70
N ILE A 8 3.30 -22.22 3.84
CA ILE A 8 2.11 -21.42 3.49
C ILE A 8 1.98 -20.22 4.43
N LEU A 9 2.18 -20.40 5.75
CA LEU A 9 2.16 -19.29 6.71
C LEU A 9 3.23 -18.24 6.40
N LEU A 10 4.44 -18.68 6.04
CA LEU A 10 5.54 -17.79 5.68
C LEU A 10 5.27 -17.05 4.35
N ALA A 11 4.70 -17.74 3.37
CA ALA A 11 4.31 -17.14 2.09
C ALA A 11 3.18 -16.10 2.25
N CYS A 12 2.20 -16.34 3.13
CA CYS A 12 1.14 -15.36 3.40
C CYS A 12 1.67 -14.09 4.08
N SER A 13 2.69 -14.19 4.94
CA SER A 13 3.28 -13.01 5.60
C SER A 13 4.03 -12.08 4.64
N VAL A 14 4.59 -12.59 3.53
CA VAL A 14 5.25 -11.74 2.53
C VAL A 14 4.29 -11.15 1.51
N ALA A 15 3.15 -11.77 1.26
CA ALA A 15 2.16 -11.27 0.30
C ALA A 15 1.46 -9.99 0.77
N ALA A 16 1.29 -9.81 2.08
CA ALA A 16 0.68 -8.60 2.66
C ALA A 16 1.62 -7.39 2.69
N CYS A 17 2.89 -7.58 2.30
CA CYS A 17 3.87 -6.51 2.30
C CYS A 17 3.89 -5.80 0.95
N ARG A 18 3.99 -4.46 0.99
CA ARG A 18 4.29 -3.64 -0.19
C ARG A 18 5.64 -4.05 -0.80
N PRO A 19 5.92 -3.67 -2.06
CA PRO A 19 7.27 -3.73 -2.59
C PRO A 19 8.30 -3.14 -1.61
N ALA A 20 9.44 -3.83 -1.42
CA ALA A 20 10.46 -3.46 -0.44
C ALA A 20 10.98 -2.02 -0.62
N SER A 21 11.02 -1.53 -1.86
CA SER A 21 11.38 -0.16 -2.21
C SER A 21 10.46 0.89 -1.58
N LEU A 22 9.18 0.58 -1.39
CA LEU A 22 8.20 1.50 -0.81
C LEU A 22 8.29 1.59 0.72
N TYR A 23 8.86 0.59 1.39
CA TYR A 23 9.09 0.63 2.84
C TYR A 23 10.23 1.58 3.25
N MET A 24 11.11 1.92 2.31
CA MET A 24 12.17 2.89 2.55
C MET A 24 11.65 4.35 2.52
N VAL A 25 10.41 4.56 2.05
CA VAL A 25 9.76 5.87 1.99
C VAL A 25 8.60 5.91 2.98
N GLY A 26 8.90 5.53 4.22
CA GLY A 26 7.98 5.66 5.34
C GLY A 26 7.72 7.14 5.64
N PRO A 27 6.46 7.58 5.75
CA PRO A 27 6.12 8.95 6.07
C PRO A 27 6.59 9.28 7.49
N SER A 28 7.34 10.38 7.65
CA SER A 28 7.60 10.94 8.98
C SER A 28 6.50 11.93 9.33
N GLY A 29 6.16 12.06 10.62
CA GLY A 29 5.18 13.04 11.09
C GLY A 29 4.12 12.46 12.04
N PRO A 30 3.03 13.21 12.30
CA PRO A 30 1.95 12.80 13.18
C PRO A 30 1.25 11.52 12.74
N ALA A 31 0.58 10.84 13.67
CA ALA A 31 -0.06 9.55 13.43
C ALA A 31 -1.10 9.62 12.29
N GLU A 32 -1.82 10.73 12.17
CA GLU A 32 -2.84 10.97 11.15
C GLU A 32 -2.23 11.13 9.76
N TYR A 33 -1.04 11.73 9.68
CA TYR A 33 -0.28 11.83 8.43
C TYR A 33 0.21 10.45 8.00
N GLN A 34 0.81 9.69 8.92
CA GLN A 34 1.25 8.32 8.64
C GLN A 34 0.08 7.44 8.18
N LEU A 35 -1.05 7.51 8.90
CA LEU A 35 -2.25 6.76 8.55
C LEU A 35 -2.80 7.15 7.17
N GLY A 36 -2.84 8.44 6.85
CA GLY A 36 -3.28 8.93 5.55
C GLY A 36 -2.39 8.42 4.43
N TRP A 37 -1.07 8.55 4.58
CA TRP A 37 -0.10 8.04 3.62
C TRP A 37 -0.25 6.54 3.37
N GLU A 38 -0.37 5.75 4.44
CA GLU A 38 -0.53 4.28 4.36
C GLU A 38 -1.80 3.89 3.60
N ASP A 39 -2.95 4.46 3.97
CA ASP A 39 -4.23 4.22 3.32
C ASP A 39 -4.22 4.67 1.83
N GLY A 40 -3.58 5.82 1.57
CA GLY A 40 -3.37 6.34 0.22
C GLY A 40 -2.50 5.43 -0.63
N CYS A 41 -1.37 4.98 -0.09
CA CYS A 41 -0.39 4.14 -0.77
C CYS A 41 -1.01 2.81 -1.21
N ASP A 42 -1.74 2.12 -0.32
CA ASP A 42 -2.46 0.89 -0.67
C ASP A 42 -3.47 1.12 -1.80
N THR A 43 -4.19 2.25 -1.74
CA THR A 43 -5.12 2.62 -2.80
C THR A 43 -4.38 2.86 -4.13
N GLY A 44 -3.21 3.50 -4.09
CA GLY A 44 -2.38 3.77 -5.27
C GLY A 44 -1.82 2.49 -5.90
N LEU A 45 -1.37 1.54 -5.08
CA LEU A 45 -0.93 0.21 -5.51
C LEU A 45 -2.07 -0.57 -6.18
N SER A 46 -3.25 -0.57 -5.58
CA SER A 46 -4.44 -1.21 -6.14
C SER A 46 -4.87 -0.56 -7.48
N ALA A 47 -4.71 0.76 -7.60
CA ALA A 47 -5.10 1.51 -8.79
C ALA A 47 -4.14 1.29 -9.98
N GLN A 48 -2.82 1.20 -9.75
CA GLN A 48 -1.83 1.02 -10.81
C GLN A 48 -1.56 -0.45 -11.15
N GLY A 49 -1.50 -1.31 -10.12
CA GLY A 49 -0.99 -2.67 -10.29
C GLY A 49 -1.97 -3.62 -10.99
N GLY A 50 -1.43 -4.77 -11.42
CA GLY A 50 -2.20 -5.86 -12.01
C GLY A 50 -3.13 -6.56 -11.01
N THR A 51 -3.69 -7.70 -11.42
CA THR A 51 -4.67 -8.46 -10.61
C THR A 51 -4.18 -8.78 -9.21
N VAL A 52 -2.89 -9.12 -9.05
CA VAL A 52 -2.31 -9.41 -7.73
C VAL A 52 -2.40 -8.19 -6.80
N HIS A 53 -2.04 -7.00 -7.29
CA HIS A 53 -2.10 -5.78 -6.49
C HIS A 53 -3.53 -5.40 -6.12
N LYS A 54 -4.51 -5.65 -7.00
CA LYS A 54 -5.93 -5.41 -6.70
C LYS A 54 -6.51 -6.38 -5.67
N LEU A 55 -5.97 -7.61 -5.61
CA LEU A 55 -6.38 -8.60 -4.62
C LEU A 55 -5.70 -8.36 -3.26
N MET A 56 -4.43 -7.94 -3.28
CA MET A 56 -3.66 -7.68 -2.05
C MET A 56 -3.96 -6.32 -1.43
N PHE A 57 -4.21 -5.31 -2.28
CA PHE A 57 -4.46 -3.93 -1.87
C PHE A 57 -5.82 -3.48 -2.41
N GLY A 58 -6.49 -2.59 -1.67
CA GLY A 58 -7.80 -2.07 -2.04
C GLY A 58 -7.91 -0.58 -1.75
N PHE A 59 -9.04 0.01 -2.16
CA PHE A 59 -9.37 1.37 -1.76
C PHE A 59 -9.50 1.45 -0.24
N LYS A 60 -8.66 2.26 0.38
CA LYS A 60 -8.69 2.56 1.82
C LYS A 60 -8.79 4.05 2.00
N LYS A 61 -9.95 4.54 2.41
CA LYS A 61 -10.13 5.93 2.83
C LYS A 61 -11.16 5.97 3.95
N ARG A 62 -10.75 6.50 5.09
CA ARG A 62 -11.49 6.48 6.34
C ARG A 62 -12.51 7.61 6.38
N PRO A 63 -13.82 7.34 6.41
CA PRO A 63 -14.84 8.38 6.51
C PRO A 63 -14.71 9.23 7.77
N GLU A 64 -14.30 8.63 8.88
CA GLU A 64 -14.06 9.30 10.16
C GLU A 64 -12.95 10.36 10.10
N MET A 65 -12.04 10.25 9.12
CA MET A 65 -10.96 11.22 8.88
C MET A 65 -11.34 12.28 7.84
N GLY A 66 -12.60 12.35 7.41
CA GLY A 66 -13.05 13.24 6.32
C GLY A 66 -12.81 14.74 6.58
N ASN A 67 -12.83 15.17 7.84
CA ASN A 67 -12.54 16.55 8.25
C ASN A 67 -11.09 16.77 8.69
N ASN A 68 -10.24 15.75 8.62
CA ASN A 68 -8.83 15.85 8.97
C ASN A 68 -8.01 16.19 7.72
N GLU A 69 -7.66 17.47 7.57
CA GLU A 69 -6.90 17.97 6.42
C GLU A 69 -5.53 17.28 6.28
N LEU A 70 -4.85 17.00 7.40
CA LEU A 70 -3.54 16.35 7.40
C LEU A 70 -3.63 14.93 6.84
N TYR A 71 -4.63 14.15 7.29
CA TYR A 71 -4.90 12.82 6.75
C TYR A 71 -5.22 12.88 5.25
N LYS A 72 -6.09 13.81 4.83
CA LYS A 72 -6.47 13.93 3.41
C LYS A 72 -5.28 14.30 2.52
N GLN A 73 -4.43 15.21 2.98
CA GLN A 73 -3.21 15.59 2.27
C GLN A 73 -2.29 14.38 2.14
N ALA A 74 -1.97 13.72 3.26
CA ALA A 74 -1.11 12.55 3.27
C ALA A 74 -1.65 11.41 2.41
N TRP A 75 -2.98 11.22 2.41
CA TRP A 75 -3.66 10.26 1.55
C TRP A 75 -3.41 10.51 0.07
N ASN A 76 -3.54 11.78 -0.37
CA ASN A 76 -3.27 12.14 -1.76
C ASN A 76 -1.80 11.96 -2.12
N GLU A 77 -0.89 12.28 -1.21
CA GLU A 77 0.56 12.12 -1.39
C GLU A 77 0.94 10.64 -1.52
N GLY A 78 0.53 9.81 -0.56
CA GLY A 78 0.78 8.36 -0.58
C GLY A 78 0.17 7.67 -1.80
N PHE A 79 -1.07 8.04 -2.16
CA PHE A 79 -1.72 7.56 -3.38
C PHE A 79 -0.90 7.86 -4.62
N THR A 80 -0.49 9.12 -4.77
CA THR A 80 0.28 9.57 -5.95
C THR A 80 1.63 8.87 -6.00
N TYR A 81 2.35 8.85 -4.88
CA TYR A 81 3.68 8.25 -4.81
C TYR A 81 3.64 6.76 -5.18
N CYS A 82 2.82 5.97 -4.48
CA CYS A 82 2.82 4.51 -4.68
C CYS A 82 2.19 4.10 -6.01
N ARG A 83 1.23 4.86 -6.53
CA ARG A 83 0.68 4.64 -7.87
C ARG A 83 1.78 4.77 -8.93
N PHE A 84 2.60 5.81 -8.88
CA PHE A 84 3.61 6.04 -9.92
C PHE A 84 4.95 5.35 -9.65
N ALA A 85 5.26 5.01 -8.40
CA ALA A 85 6.42 4.19 -8.08
C ALA A 85 6.33 2.81 -8.77
N MET A 86 5.15 2.17 -8.75
CA MET A 86 4.90 0.91 -9.46
C MET A 86 5.11 1.01 -10.98
N ALA A 87 4.75 2.14 -11.60
CA ALA A 87 4.96 2.34 -13.03
C ALA A 87 6.46 2.36 -13.40
N ARG A 88 7.34 2.70 -12.45
CA ARG A 88 8.80 2.76 -12.67
C ARG A 88 9.51 1.42 -12.47
N GLU A 89 8.91 0.50 -11.73
CA GLU A 89 9.50 -0.81 -11.41
C GLU A 89 9.20 -1.89 -12.45
N GLY A 90 8.67 -1.51 -13.62
CA GLY A 90 8.31 -2.45 -14.67
C GLY A 90 7.01 -3.19 -14.34
N GLY A 91 5.99 -2.43 -13.93
CA GLY A 91 4.64 -2.92 -13.69
C GLY A 91 4.25 -3.98 -14.72
N ASP A 92 3.95 -5.16 -14.19
CA ASP A 92 3.77 -6.43 -14.87
C ASP A 92 3.24 -6.26 -16.30
N LEU A 93 4.02 -6.81 -17.23
CA LEU A 93 3.69 -7.09 -18.63
C LEU A 93 2.18 -7.34 -18.79
N PHE A 94 1.59 -6.66 -19.78
CA PHE A 94 0.36 -7.09 -20.41
C PHE A 94 0.39 -8.61 -20.70
#